data_AF-A0A968MIB2-F1
#
_entry.id   AF-A0A968MIB2-F1
#
_cell.length_a   1.000
_cell.length_b   1.000
_cell.length_c   1.000
_cell.angle_alpha   90.00
_cell.angle_beta   90.00
_cell.angle_gamma   90.00
#
_symmetry.space_group_name_H-M   'P 1'
#
loop_
_entity.id
_entity.type
_entity.pdbx_description
1 polymer ?
#
loop_
_entity_poly.entity_id
_entity_poly.type
_entity_poly.pdbx_seq_one_letter_code
_entity_poly.pdbx_strand_id
1 'polypeptide(L)'
;MIYEPLHLEQISKVLNIPIQQIRDMNPQYRFDIIPASISNPYSVRLPEDKSIDFIKMQSDVFAYNDSIYFNSDKILATPTRGYNSDYIMEQPGSNMVKLYYKVRPGDNLGQISEKYHVRISDIKYWNNIRGSMIRSGQKLVIYVPKSRAEKYTNNTASVQNNSTPAAASPMYSDSDYVYYTVRQNDTIWDIAKMFPGVSDVDIMKLNNITNASTIKPGQKLKIKPKI
;
A
#
# COMPACT_ATOMS: atom_id res chain seq x y z
N MET A 1 23.83 -2.16 -35.20
CA MET A 1 23.43 -2.05 -33.78
C MET A 1 21.93 -2.28 -33.69
N ILE A 2 21.45 -2.79 -32.57
CA ILE A 2 20.04 -3.04 -32.26
C ILE A 2 19.53 -1.88 -31.40
N TYR A 3 18.37 -1.32 -31.74
CA TYR A 3 17.78 -0.15 -31.08
C TYR A 3 16.45 -0.46 -30.36
N GLU A 4 15.98 -1.69 -30.44
CA GLU A 4 14.72 -2.14 -29.83
C GLU A 4 14.94 -3.49 -29.15
N PRO A 5 14.12 -3.86 -28.14
CA PRO A 5 14.24 -5.15 -27.48
C PRO A 5 14.15 -6.29 -28.49
N LEU A 6 15.08 -7.25 -28.40
CA LEU A 6 15.12 -8.38 -29.34
C LEU A 6 15.47 -9.66 -28.61
N HIS A 7 14.74 -10.74 -28.88
CA HIS A 7 14.99 -12.05 -28.31
C HIS A 7 15.85 -12.90 -29.27
N LEU A 8 16.86 -13.61 -28.75
CA LEU A 8 17.81 -14.37 -29.57
C LEU A 8 17.15 -15.49 -30.38
N GLU A 9 16.06 -16.06 -29.86
CA GLU A 9 15.25 -17.06 -30.59
C GLU A 9 14.66 -16.47 -31.89
N GLN A 10 14.32 -15.18 -31.94
CA GLN A 10 13.82 -14.54 -33.15
C GLN A 10 14.87 -14.56 -34.26
N ILE A 11 16.13 -14.27 -33.91
CA ILE A 11 17.27 -14.37 -34.82
C ILE A 11 17.49 -15.82 -35.24
N SER A 12 17.46 -16.75 -34.28
CA SER A 12 17.66 -18.18 -34.53
C SER A 12 16.68 -18.72 -35.56
N LYS A 13 15.39 -18.40 -35.42
CA LYS A 13 14.33 -18.94 -36.27
C LYS A 13 14.31 -18.32 -37.65
N VAL A 14 14.52 -17.01 -37.77
CA VAL A 14 14.45 -16.33 -39.07
C VAL A 14 15.70 -16.57 -39.91
N LEU A 15 16.90 -16.59 -39.29
CA LEU A 15 18.16 -16.79 -40.00
C LEU A 15 18.61 -18.25 -40.08
N ASN A 16 17.84 -19.16 -39.46
CA ASN A 16 18.12 -20.58 -39.33
C ASN A 16 19.51 -20.85 -38.71
N ILE A 17 19.81 -20.15 -37.61
CA ILE A 17 21.06 -20.31 -36.84
C ILE A 17 20.71 -21.07 -35.56
N PRO A 18 21.46 -22.12 -35.17
CA PRO A 18 21.27 -22.78 -33.88
C PRO A 18 21.30 -21.78 -32.72
N ILE A 19 20.29 -21.79 -31.87
CA ILE A 19 20.20 -20.86 -30.73
C ILE A 19 21.44 -20.92 -29.83
N GLN A 20 22.00 -22.11 -29.63
CA GLN A 20 23.20 -22.29 -28.83
C GLN A 20 24.41 -21.55 -29.43
N GLN A 21 24.57 -21.58 -30.75
CA GLN A 21 25.63 -20.85 -31.44
C GLN A 21 25.48 -19.34 -31.22
N ILE A 22 24.25 -18.81 -31.27
CA ILE A 22 23.99 -17.39 -30.99
C ILE A 22 24.34 -17.05 -29.54
N ARG A 23 23.96 -17.90 -28.56
CA ARG A 23 24.28 -17.70 -27.14
C ARG A 23 25.79 -17.71 -26.88
N ASP A 24 26.52 -18.64 -27.48
CA ASP A 24 27.96 -18.78 -27.32
C ASP A 24 28.70 -17.55 -27.89
N MET A 25 28.20 -16.98 -28.98
CA MET A 25 28.72 -15.72 -29.55
C MET A 25 28.30 -14.47 -28.76
N ASN A 26 27.21 -14.56 -27.98
CA ASN A 26 26.64 -13.45 -27.22
C ASN A 26 26.44 -13.77 -25.72
N PRO A 27 27.50 -14.16 -24.99
CA PRO A 27 27.38 -14.56 -23.59
C PRO A 27 26.88 -13.45 -22.64
N GLN A 28 26.86 -12.19 -23.11
CA GLN A 28 26.32 -11.05 -22.39
C GLN A 28 24.79 -11.10 -22.20
N TYR A 29 24.06 -11.78 -23.08
CA TYR A 29 22.58 -11.87 -23.03
C TYR A 29 22.12 -13.14 -22.32
N ARG A 30 22.28 -13.18 -21.00
CA ARG A 30 21.99 -14.37 -20.17
C ARG A 30 20.53 -14.85 -20.18
N PHE A 31 19.60 -13.98 -20.54
CA PHE A 31 18.16 -14.28 -20.59
C PHE A 31 17.64 -14.38 -22.03
N ASP A 32 18.53 -14.59 -23.01
CA ASP A 32 18.21 -14.58 -24.43
C ASP A 32 17.55 -13.27 -24.92
N ILE A 33 17.66 -12.18 -24.16
CA ILE A 33 17.08 -10.87 -24.49
C ILE A 33 18.20 -9.85 -24.64
N ILE A 34 18.12 -9.09 -25.74
CA ILE A 34 18.90 -7.89 -26.01
C ILE A 34 18.06 -6.70 -25.51
N PRO A 35 18.42 -6.05 -24.39
CA PRO A 35 17.63 -4.96 -23.80
C PRO A 35 17.95 -3.62 -24.49
N ALA A 36 17.92 -3.60 -25.81
CA ALA A 36 18.17 -2.39 -26.57
C ALA A 36 16.99 -1.42 -26.52
N SER A 37 17.33 -0.15 -26.46
CA SER A 37 16.38 0.96 -26.62
C SER A 37 17.02 2.00 -27.53
N ILE A 38 16.19 2.93 -28.03
CA ILE A 38 16.66 4.05 -28.85
C ILE A 38 17.76 4.85 -28.11
N SER A 39 17.61 5.00 -26.79
CA SER A 39 18.58 5.69 -25.93
C SER A 39 19.82 4.86 -25.57
N ASN A 40 19.73 3.52 -25.64
CA ASN A 40 20.79 2.62 -25.26
C ASN A 40 20.88 1.43 -26.23
N PRO A 41 21.56 1.59 -27.38
CA PRO A 41 21.67 0.55 -28.38
C PRO A 41 22.65 -0.54 -27.95
N TYR A 42 22.38 -1.76 -28.38
CA TYR A 42 23.24 -2.92 -28.12
C TYR A 42 23.74 -3.56 -29.41
N SER A 43 24.84 -4.30 -29.33
CA SER A 43 25.42 -5.02 -30.47
C SER A 43 25.29 -6.52 -30.28
N VAL A 44 24.76 -7.21 -31.31
CA VAL A 44 24.73 -8.67 -31.39
C VAL A 44 25.85 -9.16 -32.31
N ARG A 45 26.56 -10.20 -31.89
CA ARG A 45 27.56 -10.93 -32.68
C ARG A 45 26.87 -12.08 -33.41
N LEU A 46 27.04 -12.14 -34.71
CA LEU A 46 26.48 -13.19 -35.57
C LEU A 46 27.60 -13.81 -36.43
N PRO A 47 27.39 -15.04 -36.95
CA PRO A 47 28.24 -15.60 -37.99
C PRO A 47 28.39 -14.64 -39.18
N GLU A 48 29.57 -14.64 -39.81
CA GLU A 48 29.91 -13.70 -40.88
C GLU A 48 28.91 -13.79 -42.05
N ASP A 49 28.58 -15.01 -42.46
CA ASP A 49 27.64 -15.35 -43.53
C ASP A 49 26.20 -14.90 -43.24
N LYS A 50 25.85 -14.68 -41.97
CA LYS A 50 24.50 -14.33 -41.52
C LYS A 50 24.31 -12.86 -41.18
N SER A 51 25.40 -12.09 -41.14
CA SER A 51 25.36 -10.66 -40.82
C SER A 51 24.55 -9.86 -41.86
N ILE A 52 24.70 -10.21 -43.14
CA ILE A 52 24.00 -9.55 -44.25
C ILE A 52 22.51 -9.95 -44.26
N ASP A 53 22.22 -11.23 -44.03
CA ASP A 53 20.85 -11.74 -43.97
C ASP A 53 20.06 -11.07 -42.84
N PHE A 54 20.70 -10.85 -41.68
CA PHE A 54 20.11 -10.11 -40.58
C PHE A 54 19.70 -8.68 -40.98
N ILE A 55 20.55 -7.97 -41.72
CA ILE A 55 20.25 -6.61 -42.19
C ILE A 55 19.08 -6.62 -43.18
N LYS A 56 19.02 -7.60 -44.08
CA LYS A 56 17.95 -7.72 -45.08
C LYS A 56 16.61 -8.11 -44.47
N MET A 57 16.62 -9.03 -43.51
CA MET A 57 15.42 -9.61 -42.90
C MET A 57 15.12 -9.00 -41.53
N GLN A 58 15.65 -7.80 -41.27
CA GLN A 58 15.56 -7.17 -39.95
C GLN A 58 14.09 -7.09 -39.49
N SER A 59 13.19 -6.59 -40.33
CA SER A 59 11.76 -6.50 -40.01
C SER A 59 11.14 -7.85 -39.64
N ASP A 60 11.48 -8.92 -40.37
CA ASP A 60 10.96 -10.26 -40.10
C ASP A 60 11.50 -10.82 -38.78
N VAL A 61 12.78 -10.55 -38.47
CA VAL A 61 13.40 -10.93 -37.21
C VAL A 61 12.66 -10.27 -36.04
N PHE A 62 12.43 -8.96 -36.07
CA PHE A 62 11.73 -8.27 -34.98
C PHE A 62 10.26 -8.68 -34.87
N ALA A 63 9.59 -8.98 -35.99
CA ALA A 63 8.19 -9.39 -35.99
C ALA A 63 7.95 -10.83 -35.51
N TYR A 64 8.93 -11.72 -35.64
CA TYR A 64 8.75 -13.14 -35.32
C TYR A 64 8.38 -13.34 -33.85
N ASN A 65 7.16 -13.81 -33.57
CA ASN A 65 6.67 -14.10 -32.22
C ASN A 65 6.86 -12.95 -31.21
N ASP A 66 6.86 -11.69 -31.67
CA ASP A 66 7.12 -10.52 -30.83
C ASP A 66 6.19 -10.46 -29.61
N SER A 67 4.89 -10.66 -29.82
CA SER A 67 3.89 -10.64 -28.74
C SER A 67 4.01 -11.81 -27.74
N ILE A 68 4.84 -12.82 -28.01
CA ILE A 68 5.16 -13.90 -27.07
C ILE A 68 6.33 -13.47 -26.18
N TYR A 69 7.35 -12.84 -26.75
CA TYR A 69 8.57 -12.43 -26.05
C TYR A 69 8.42 -11.08 -25.34
N PHE A 70 7.73 -10.13 -25.96
CA PHE A 70 7.59 -8.73 -25.52
C PHE A 70 6.12 -8.34 -25.38
N ASN A 71 5.32 -9.20 -24.75
CA ASN A 71 3.92 -8.92 -24.49
C ASN A 71 3.75 -7.73 -23.53
N SER A 72 3.40 -6.56 -24.04
CA SER A 72 3.12 -5.34 -23.27
C SER A 72 2.07 -5.54 -22.18
N ASP A 73 1.07 -6.38 -22.45
CA ASP A 73 -0.08 -6.62 -21.57
C ASP A 73 0.23 -7.61 -20.44
N LYS A 74 1.28 -8.43 -20.61
CA LYS A 74 1.80 -9.37 -19.60
C LYS A 74 3.07 -8.89 -18.90
N ILE A 75 3.54 -7.67 -19.15
CA ILE A 75 4.50 -7.02 -18.25
C ILE A 75 3.76 -6.72 -16.95
N LEU A 76 3.65 -7.75 -16.08
CA LEU A 76 3.19 -7.64 -14.71
C LEU A 76 4.15 -6.72 -13.97
N ALA A 77 3.87 -5.41 -14.03
CA ALA A 77 4.67 -4.34 -13.46
C ALA A 77 6.15 -4.42 -13.86
N THR A 78 6.64 -3.46 -14.64
CA THR A 78 8.08 -3.18 -14.69
C THR A 78 8.59 -3.20 -13.26
N PRO A 79 9.48 -4.14 -12.86
CA PRO A 79 10.11 -4.05 -11.57
C PRO A 79 11.01 -2.83 -11.71
N THR A 80 10.49 -1.66 -11.37
CA THR A 80 11.27 -0.45 -11.25
C THR A 80 12.33 -0.79 -10.22
N ARG A 81 13.52 -1.18 -10.69
CA ARG A 81 14.76 -1.23 -9.93
C ARG A 81 15.09 0.22 -9.60
N GLY A 82 14.38 0.73 -8.61
CA GLY A 82 14.45 2.08 -8.15
C GLY A 82 14.03 2.06 -6.70
N TYR A 83 15.03 1.96 -5.82
CA TYR A 83 14.91 2.38 -4.43
C TYR A 83 14.38 3.84 -4.29
N ASN A 84 14.25 4.57 -5.40
CA ASN A 84 13.64 5.88 -5.54
C ASN A 84 12.67 5.92 -6.74
N SER A 85 11.59 5.11 -6.74
CA SER A 85 10.40 5.59 -7.46
C SER A 85 9.78 6.65 -6.56
N ASP A 86 9.72 7.90 -7.02
CA ASP A 86 8.83 8.89 -6.44
C ASP A 86 7.41 8.35 -6.54
N TYR A 87 7.02 7.64 -5.48
CA TYR A 87 5.73 6.98 -5.38
C TYR A 87 4.72 8.12 -5.27
N ILE A 88 4.04 8.44 -6.37
CA ILE A 88 2.89 9.34 -6.32
C ILE A 88 1.90 8.63 -5.40
N MET A 89 1.72 9.20 -4.20
CA MET A 89 0.76 8.71 -3.23
C MET A 89 -0.63 8.94 -3.81
N GLU A 90 -1.18 7.94 -4.49
CA GLU A 90 -2.55 7.99 -4.97
C GLU A 90 -3.47 8.11 -3.75
N GLN A 91 -4.21 9.21 -3.68
CA GLN A 91 -5.27 9.33 -2.69
C GLN A 91 -6.26 8.18 -2.90
N PRO A 92 -6.78 7.57 -1.81
CA PRO A 92 -7.68 6.44 -1.94
C PRO A 92 -8.89 6.82 -2.79
N GLY A 93 -8.97 6.25 -4.00
CA GLY A 93 -10.01 6.57 -4.96
C GLY A 93 -11.41 6.16 -4.51
N SER A 94 -12.45 6.62 -5.22
CA SER A 94 -13.86 6.35 -4.92
C SER A 94 -14.26 4.86 -4.86
N ASN A 95 -13.40 3.97 -5.40
CA ASN A 95 -13.57 2.52 -5.40
C ASN A 95 -12.89 1.82 -4.20
N MET A 96 -12.36 2.57 -3.24
CA MET A 96 -11.78 2.02 -2.01
C MET A 96 -12.72 2.17 -0.82
N VAL A 97 -12.70 1.18 0.07
CA VAL A 97 -13.44 1.16 1.34
C VAL A 97 -12.46 1.37 2.47
N LYS A 98 -12.82 2.28 3.38
CA LYS A 98 -12.06 2.58 4.59
C LYS A 98 -12.35 1.52 5.66
N LEU A 99 -11.31 0.82 6.11
CA LEU A 99 -11.34 -0.13 7.21
C LEU A 99 -10.50 0.36 8.39
N TYR A 100 -10.86 -0.08 9.58
CA TYR A 100 -10.09 0.18 10.79
C TYR A 100 -9.48 -1.11 11.32
N TYR A 101 -8.17 -1.11 11.56
CA TYR A 101 -7.45 -2.21 12.16
C TYR A 101 -6.86 -1.79 13.51
N LYS A 102 -7.12 -2.57 14.57
CA LYS A 102 -6.48 -2.36 15.87
C LYS A 102 -5.21 -3.21 15.93
N VAL A 103 -4.05 -2.55 16.04
CA VAL A 103 -2.75 -3.21 16.15
C VAL A 103 -2.72 -4.10 17.39
N ARG A 104 -2.38 -5.37 17.24
CA ARG A 104 -2.23 -6.32 18.35
C ARG A 104 -0.77 -6.38 18.80
N PRO A 105 -0.50 -6.79 20.05
CA PRO A 105 0.87 -7.03 20.50
C PRO A 105 1.59 -8.01 19.56
N GLY A 106 2.77 -7.62 19.05
CA GLY A 106 3.56 -8.42 18.11
C GLY A 106 3.27 -8.17 16.62
N ASP A 107 2.22 -7.41 16.27
CA ASP A 107 1.98 -7.05 14.87
C ASP A 107 3.04 -6.05 14.37
N ASN A 108 3.41 -6.18 13.09
CA ASN A 108 4.20 -5.19 12.37
C ASN A 108 3.48 -4.72 11.09
N LEU A 109 3.90 -3.57 10.54
CA LEU A 109 3.29 -3.01 9.32
C LEU A 109 3.34 -3.97 8.12
N GLY A 110 4.36 -4.83 8.02
CA GLY A 110 4.49 -5.81 6.94
C GLY A 110 3.47 -6.95 7.03
N GLN A 111 3.24 -7.48 8.23
CA GLN A 111 2.20 -8.49 8.45
C GLN A 111 0.79 -7.93 8.20
N ILE A 112 0.57 -6.68 8.60
CA ILE A 112 -0.69 -5.99 8.35
C ILE A 112 -0.87 -5.73 6.86
N SER A 113 0.16 -5.25 6.16
CA SER A 113 0.11 -5.00 4.73
C SER A 113 -0.20 -6.26 3.93
N GLU A 114 0.45 -7.37 4.29
CA GLU A 114 0.22 -8.68 3.67
C GLU A 114 -1.22 -9.17 3.89
N LYS A 115 -1.72 -9.06 5.13
CA LYS A 115 -3.09 -9.47 5.48
C LYS A 115 -4.16 -8.77 4.64
N TYR A 116 -3.97 -7.48 4.38
CA TYR A 116 -4.92 -6.65 3.62
C TYR A 116 -4.57 -6.53 2.13
N HIS A 117 -3.47 -7.16 1.68
CA HIS A 117 -2.92 -7.03 0.32
C HIS A 117 -2.79 -5.57 -0.14
N VAL A 118 -2.25 -4.72 0.73
CA VAL A 118 -1.94 -3.30 0.46
C VAL A 118 -0.44 -3.07 0.63
N ARG A 119 0.10 -1.94 0.17
CA ARG A 119 1.52 -1.65 0.39
C ARG A 119 1.75 -1.03 1.77
N ILE A 120 2.95 -1.24 2.30
CA ILE A 120 3.38 -0.62 3.57
C ILE A 120 3.37 0.91 3.45
N SER A 121 3.78 1.45 2.30
CA SER A 121 3.75 2.88 2.00
C SER A 121 2.35 3.48 2.14
N ASP A 122 1.34 2.75 1.69
CA ASP A 122 -0.04 3.24 1.66
C ASP A 122 -0.60 3.29 3.08
N ILE A 123 -0.36 2.24 3.88
CA ILE A 123 -0.73 2.24 5.31
C ILE A 123 -0.04 3.41 6.04
N LYS A 124 1.25 3.65 5.76
CA LYS A 124 1.98 4.76 6.36
C LYS A 124 1.37 6.11 5.97
N TYR A 125 1.05 6.29 4.69
CA TYR A 125 0.43 7.50 4.18
C TYR A 125 -0.92 7.77 4.84
N TRP A 126 -1.83 6.80 4.81
CA TRP A 126 -3.18 6.94 5.36
C TRP A 126 -3.20 7.24 6.86
N ASN A 127 -2.14 6.87 7.57
CA ASN A 127 -2.00 7.03 9.02
C ASN A 127 -0.94 8.07 9.43
N ASN A 128 -0.37 8.82 8.47
CA ASN A 128 0.69 9.81 8.70
C ASN A 128 1.89 9.26 9.50
N ILE A 129 2.32 8.03 9.20
CA ILE A 129 3.44 7.35 9.87
C ILE A 129 4.72 7.58 9.06
N ARG A 130 5.67 8.32 9.62
CA ARG A 130 6.97 8.62 8.96
C ARG A 130 7.98 7.47 9.02
N GLY A 131 7.83 6.56 9.99
CA GLY A 131 8.76 5.45 10.22
C GLY A 131 8.12 4.07 10.03
N SER A 132 8.60 3.07 10.76
CA SER A 132 8.01 1.73 10.84
C SER A 132 7.33 1.42 12.17
N MET A 133 7.47 2.31 13.15
CA MET A 133 7.00 2.09 14.51
C MET A 133 5.47 2.25 14.61
N ILE A 134 4.83 1.20 15.09
CA ILE A 134 3.41 1.16 15.46
C ILE A 134 3.28 0.66 16.89
N ARG A 135 2.28 1.15 17.63
CA ARG A 135 2.05 0.77 19.03
C ARG A 135 0.90 -0.22 19.12
N SER A 136 1.01 -1.20 20.02
CA SER A 136 -0.11 -2.08 20.34
C SER A 136 -1.32 -1.26 20.81
N GLY A 137 -2.50 -1.57 20.27
CA GLY A 137 -3.74 -0.86 20.52
C GLY A 137 -4.00 0.33 19.60
N GLN A 138 -3.01 0.75 18.78
CA GLN A 138 -3.18 1.81 17.79
C GLN A 138 -4.24 1.42 16.75
N LYS A 139 -5.14 2.35 16.42
CA LYS A 139 -6.11 2.19 15.33
C LYS A 139 -5.46 2.68 14.03
N LEU A 140 -5.35 1.80 13.04
CA LEU A 140 -4.86 2.10 11.71
C LEU A 140 -6.02 2.14 10.72
N VAL A 141 -6.02 3.15 9.87
CA VAL A 141 -6.85 3.27 8.68
C VAL A 141 -6.23 2.46 7.55
N ILE A 142 -7.01 1.59 6.94
CA ILE A 142 -6.58 0.77 5.80
C ILE A 142 -7.64 0.90 4.71
N TYR A 143 -7.24 1.28 3.51
CA TYR A 143 -8.13 1.33 2.36
C TYR A 143 -7.95 0.06 1.53
N VAL A 144 -9.05 -0.63 1.24
CA VAL A 144 -9.06 -1.82 0.38
C VAL A 144 -10.06 -1.64 -0.77
N PRO A 145 -9.84 -2.28 -1.93
CA PRO A 145 -10.83 -2.25 -3.01
C PRO A 145 -12.20 -2.77 -2.55
N LYS A 146 -13.30 -2.15 -3.01
CA LYS A 146 -14.68 -2.58 -2.70
C LYS A 146 -14.90 -4.07 -2.90
N SER A 147 -14.36 -4.64 -3.99
CA SER A 147 -14.43 -6.07 -4.30
C SER A 147 -13.82 -7.00 -3.24
N ARG A 148 -12.91 -6.49 -2.41
CA ARG A 148 -12.24 -7.26 -1.35
C ARG A 148 -12.71 -6.87 0.05
N ALA A 149 -13.44 -5.77 0.18
CA ALA A 149 -13.88 -5.26 1.47
C ALA A 149 -14.71 -6.30 2.25
N GLU A 150 -15.58 -7.03 1.55
CA GLU A 150 -16.45 -8.06 2.13
C GLU A 150 -15.68 -9.13 2.94
N LYS A 151 -14.49 -9.51 2.47
CA LYS A 151 -13.61 -10.49 3.13
C LYS A 151 -13.13 -10.00 4.51
N TYR A 152 -13.00 -8.69 4.68
CA TYR A 152 -12.45 -8.06 5.88
C TYR A 152 -13.53 -7.42 6.77
N THR A 153 -14.75 -7.25 6.26
CA THR A 153 -15.89 -6.68 7.00
C THR A 153 -16.70 -7.70 7.78
N ASN A 154 -16.38 -9.01 7.69
CA ASN A 154 -17.03 -10.08 8.46
C ASN A 154 -16.91 -9.97 10.00
N ASN A 155 -16.43 -8.84 10.52
CA ASN A 155 -16.61 -8.50 11.93
C ASN A 155 -16.81 -7.00 12.24
N THR A 156 -17.07 -6.17 11.24
CA THR A 156 -17.45 -4.75 11.44
C THR A 156 -18.24 -4.26 10.24
N ALA A 157 -19.52 -4.62 10.20
CA ALA A 157 -20.52 -3.82 9.51
C ALA A 157 -20.69 -2.51 10.31
N SER A 158 -19.79 -1.55 10.07
CA SER A 158 -20.07 -0.14 10.30
C SER A 158 -19.77 0.59 9.00
N VAL A 159 -20.66 0.35 8.05
CA VAL A 159 -21.00 1.32 7.01
C VAL A 159 -21.41 2.59 7.76
N GLN A 160 -20.49 3.53 7.97
CA GLN A 160 -20.87 4.89 8.30
C GLN A 160 -21.30 5.57 7.01
N ASN A 161 -22.51 5.21 6.59
CA ASN A 161 -23.41 6.19 6.03
C ASN A 161 -23.68 7.23 7.12
N ASN A 162 -23.68 8.50 6.73
CA ASN A 162 -24.19 9.58 7.54
C ASN A 162 -25.63 9.27 7.95
N SER A 163 -25.80 8.86 9.20
CA SER A 163 -27.03 9.01 9.94
C SER A 163 -26.67 9.32 11.38
N THR A 164 -26.89 10.57 11.74
CA THR A 164 -27.00 11.08 13.10
C THR A 164 -27.82 10.11 13.95
N PRO A 165 -27.29 9.58 15.06
CA PRO A 165 -28.12 8.93 16.07
C PRO A 165 -28.51 9.95 17.13
N ALA A 166 -29.83 10.08 17.28
CA ALA A 166 -30.51 10.85 18.28
C ALA A 166 -30.12 10.48 19.73
N ALA A 167 -30.15 11.53 20.55
CA ALA A 167 -30.24 11.62 22.01
C ALA A 167 -30.36 10.32 22.86
N ALA A 168 -29.47 10.22 23.84
CA ALA A 168 -29.78 9.66 25.16
C ALA A 168 -28.97 10.43 26.23
N SER A 169 -29.70 10.99 27.19
CA SER A 169 -29.33 12.10 28.08
C SER A 169 -28.26 11.79 29.14
N PRO A 170 -27.44 12.78 29.55
CA PRO A 170 -26.67 12.70 30.79
C PRO A 170 -27.62 12.80 32.00
N MET A 171 -27.48 11.89 32.98
CA MET A 171 -28.31 11.89 34.20
C MET A 171 -27.45 12.11 35.46
N TYR A 172 -27.96 13.02 36.30
CA TYR A 172 -27.50 13.54 37.59
C TYR A 172 -26.41 14.63 37.61
N SER A 173 -26.92 15.86 37.74
CA SER A 173 -26.25 17.06 38.21
C SER A 173 -26.19 17.07 39.74
N ASP A 174 -24.98 17.07 40.27
CA ASP A 174 -24.70 17.72 41.55
C ASP A 174 -23.74 18.86 41.23
N SER A 175 -24.23 20.08 41.49
CA SER A 175 -23.58 21.39 41.36
C SER A 175 -22.21 21.40 40.63
N ASP A 176 -22.18 21.94 39.42
CA ASP A 176 -21.01 22.14 38.52
C ASP A 176 -20.43 20.90 37.79
N TYR A 177 -20.80 19.67 38.14
CA TYR A 177 -20.11 18.50 37.58
C TYR A 177 -21.04 17.44 36.95
N VAL A 178 -20.54 16.84 35.88
CA VAL A 178 -21.12 15.66 35.22
C VAL A 178 -20.16 14.48 35.38
N TYR A 179 -20.69 13.30 35.67
CA TYR A 179 -19.88 12.09 35.81
C TYR A 179 -20.01 11.20 34.57
N TYR A 180 -18.88 10.74 34.04
CA TYR A 180 -18.82 9.80 32.92
C TYR A 180 -18.18 8.49 33.38
N THR A 181 -18.79 7.35 33.05
CA THR A 181 -18.19 6.04 33.32
C THR A 181 -17.45 5.56 32.08
N VAL A 182 -16.13 5.42 32.19
CA VAL A 182 -15.23 4.99 31.11
C VAL A 182 -15.68 3.62 30.58
N ARG A 183 -15.94 3.53 29.29
CA ARG A 183 -16.28 2.29 28.60
C ARG A 183 -15.03 1.62 28.05
N GLN A 184 -15.18 0.38 27.61
CA GLN A 184 -14.08 -0.38 27.05
C GLN A 184 -13.57 0.28 25.76
N ASN A 185 -12.28 0.62 25.75
CA ASN A 185 -11.57 1.36 24.68
C ASN A 185 -11.83 2.87 24.61
N ASP A 186 -12.42 3.49 25.63
CA ASP A 186 -12.48 4.94 25.70
C ASP A 186 -11.10 5.55 26.01
N THR A 187 -10.84 6.71 25.44
CA THR A 187 -9.70 7.56 25.79
C THR A 187 -10.20 8.84 26.45
N ILE A 188 -9.39 9.48 27.30
CA ILE A 188 -9.77 10.77 27.91
C ILE A 188 -10.07 11.82 26.83
N TRP A 189 -9.38 11.75 25.69
CA TRP A 189 -9.62 12.63 24.55
C TRP A 189 -10.99 12.42 23.91
N ASP A 190 -11.38 11.16 23.66
CA ASP A 190 -12.72 10.83 23.13
C ASP A 190 -13.81 11.29 24.12
N ILE A 191 -13.54 11.14 25.43
CA ILE A 191 -14.43 11.59 26.50
C ILE A 191 -14.54 13.11 26.52
N ALA A 192 -13.43 13.84 26.48
CA ALA A 192 -13.43 15.30 26.43
C ALA A 192 -14.26 15.85 25.27
N LYS A 193 -14.14 15.24 24.09
CA LYS A 193 -14.88 15.64 22.89
C LYS A 193 -16.41 15.50 23.04
N MET A 194 -16.88 14.64 23.94
CA MET A 194 -18.32 14.52 24.23
C MET A 194 -18.87 15.72 25.03
N PHE A 195 -18.01 16.55 25.64
CA PHE A 195 -18.41 17.69 26.46
C PHE A 195 -17.91 19.01 25.86
N PRO A 196 -18.81 19.91 25.43
CA PRO A 196 -18.42 21.21 24.89
C PRO A 196 -17.53 22.00 25.86
N GLY A 197 -16.43 22.56 25.34
CA GLY A 197 -15.51 23.42 26.11
C GLY A 197 -14.59 22.71 27.10
N VAL A 198 -14.64 21.38 27.19
CA VAL A 198 -13.79 20.59 28.09
C VAL A 198 -12.60 20.01 27.32
N SER A 199 -11.38 20.26 27.82
CA SER A 199 -10.18 19.60 27.30
C SER A 199 -9.88 18.30 28.06
N ASP A 200 -9.13 17.41 27.43
CA ASP A 200 -8.55 16.22 28.06
C ASP A 200 -7.69 16.59 29.28
N VAL A 201 -6.94 17.69 29.18
CA VAL A 201 -6.14 18.26 30.28
C VAL A 201 -7.03 18.68 31.45
N ASP A 202 -8.19 19.30 31.19
CA ASP A 202 -9.12 19.73 32.24
C ASP A 202 -9.71 18.51 32.99
N ILE A 203 -10.07 17.45 32.27
CA ILE A 203 -10.56 16.20 32.88
C ILE A 203 -9.45 15.54 33.70
N MET A 204 -8.23 15.49 33.17
CA MET A 204 -7.09 14.91 33.87
C MET A 204 -6.78 15.63 35.18
N LYS A 205 -6.72 16.97 35.16
CA LYS A 205 -6.51 17.77 36.37
C LYS A 205 -7.63 17.55 37.38
N LEU A 206 -8.88 17.52 36.94
CA LEU A 206 -10.04 17.39 37.83
C LEU A 206 -10.13 16.01 38.51
N ASN A 207 -9.52 14.97 37.92
CA ASN A 207 -9.53 13.60 38.43
C ASN A 207 -8.17 13.15 38.98
N ASN A 208 -7.21 14.07 39.17
CA ASN A 208 -5.84 13.77 39.62
C ASN A 208 -5.13 12.70 38.74
N ILE A 209 -5.37 12.72 37.43
CA ILE A 209 -4.78 11.79 36.47
C ILE A 209 -3.57 12.46 35.82
N THR A 210 -2.39 11.87 35.98
CA THR A 210 -1.14 12.38 35.37
C THR A 210 -0.89 11.88 33.96
N ASN A 211 -1.48 10.74 33.58
CA ASN A 211 -1.32 10.15 32.24
C ASN A 211 -2.66 9.67 31.69
N ALA A 212 -3.04 10.16 30.51
CA ALA A 212 -4.33 9.82 29.89
C ALA A 212 -4.52 8.33 29.58
N SER A 213 -3.44 7.55 29.54
CA SER A 213 -3.46 6.11 29.26
C SER A 213 -3.74 5.26 30.51
N THR A 214 -3.82 5.84 31.71
CA THR A 214 -4.03 5.06 32.95
C THR A 214 -5.50 4.82 33.28
N ILE A 215 -6.43 5.45 32.55
CA ILE A 215 -7.86 5.23 32.78
C ILE A 215 -8.26 3.80 32.46
N LYS A 216 -9.12 3.23 33.31
CA LYS A 216 -9.61 1.85 33.16
C LYS A 216 -11.10 1.82 32.86
N PRO A 217 -11.59 0.86 32.07
CA PRO A 217 -13.03 0.64 31.91
C PRO A 217 -13.71 0.47 33.27
N GLY A 218 -14.86 1.12 33.45
CA GLY A 218 -15.60 1.19 34.72
C GLY A 218 -15.18 2.35 35.64
N GLN A 219 -14.09 3.06 35.34
CA GLN A 219 -13.67 4.23 36.11
C GLN A 219 -14.65 5.39 35.92
N LYS A 220 -15.07 6.04 37.01
CA LYS A 220 -15.89 7.25 36.96
C LYS A 220 -14.99 8.48 36.87
N LEU A 221 -15.20 9.30 35.85
CA LEU A 221 -14.52 10.57 35.64
C LEU A 221 -15.47 11.72 35.98
N LYS A 222 -15.01 12.63 36.82
CA LYS A 222 -15.64 13.91 37.12
C LYS A 222 -15.30 14.90 36.01
N ILE A 223 -16.31 15.53 35.43
CA ILE A 223 -16.15 16.44 34.30
C ILE A 223 -16.86 17.75 34.65
N LYS A 224 -16.23 18.89 34.35
CA LYS A 224 -16.85 20.22 34.50
C LYS A 224 -17.13 20.79 33.11
N PRO A 225 -18.36 20.66 32.59
CA PRO A 225 -18.74 21.31 31.33
C PRO A 225 -18.57 22.83 31.45
N LYS A 226 -18.03 23.46 30.40
CA LYS A 226 -18.06 24.91 30.29
C LYS A 226 -19.29 25.25 29.45
N ILE A 227 -20.35 25.68 30.14
CA ILE A 227 -21.58 26.20 29.52
C ILE A 227 -21.28 27.61 29.01
#